data_AF-A0A8X6FAI0-F1
#
_entry.id   AF-A0A8X6FAI0-F1
#
_cell.length_a   1.000
_cell.length_b   1.000
_cell.length_c   1.000
_cell.angle_alpha   90.00
_cell.angle_beta   90.00
_cell.angle_gamma   90.00
#
_symmetry.space_group_name_H-M   'P 1'
#
loop_
_entity.id
_entity.type
_entity.pdbx_description
1 polymer ?
#
loop_
_entity_poly.entity_id
_entity_poly.type
_entity_poly.pdbx_seq_one_letter_code
_entity_poly.pdbx_strand_id
1 'polypeptide(L)'
;MLKGKKWKKATVRALNKTALWVRSQTVKQVSEEKQIPKKAMRKKLSVDKANRKRLWSVVKLSSQWIGVAKLGSIKQTKIGARAGSRTYEGAFIATMKNGHIGIFRRRYTTSLPIDEIKVNTQAREIMKELAENEAERVFEKYFHQQLEYIKVIRREIIAPAVFVELASLEPGKDPGTEELALRARFEARVVVDGTVENSSIVVRSLAAEVARVVSKNTWNMKNIAPGEFLSAEVDDFKPELDAYLVWLVEWTHEVHTGQSMWSETGIKPHIIEIGLVKEVDYEKARVRVKVGEFITDWLPWITTRAGEDRSWFAPNVDEQIVIFSPLGELSLGVVLAGIYQQKYPAPESKKEVSSVVFKDGTKLSYNKENGHLEIDVVDKITLKVGESSIKMTKKGIKLKAKRIDLN
;
A
#
# COMPACT_ATOMS: atom_id res chain seq x y z
N MET A 1 2.23 -41.17 -34.60
CA MET A 1 3.34 -40.93 -33.65
C MET A 1 3.69 -39.44 -33.62
N LEU A 2 3.49 -38.75 -32.50
CA LEU A 2 3.82 -37.31 -32.38
C LEU A 2 5.36 -37.13 -32.24
N LYS A 3 6.00 -36.57 -33.26
CA LYS A 3 7.48 -36.39 -33.36
C LYS A 3 8.09 -35.62 -32.17
N GLY A 4 9.14 -36.19 -31.58
CA GLY A 4 10.34 -35.62 -30.94
C GLY A 4 10.28 -34.40 -30.02
N LYS A 5 9.72 -33.26 -30.45
CA LYS A 5 9.72 -32.00 -29.67
C LYS A 5 8.48 -31.84 -28.78
N LYS A 6 7.33 -32.39 -29.22
CA LYS A 6 6.03 -32.23 -28.53
C LYS A 6 5.92 -33.08 -27.25
N TRP A 7 6.42 -34.31 -27.28
CA TRP A 7 6.45 -35.18 -26.10
C TRP A 7 7.28 -34.55 -24.99
N LYS A 8 8.44 -33.96 -25.33
CA LYS A 8 9.32 -33.28 -24.36
C LYS A 8 8.60 -32.14 -23.64
N LYS A 9 7.76 -31.36 -24.32
CA LYS A 9 7.00 -30.28 -23.68
C LYS A 9 5.92 -30.81 -22.74
N ALA A 10 5.15 -31.82 -23.16
CA ALA A 10 4.17 -32.46 -22.29
C ALA A 10 4.86 -33.06 -21.04
N THR A 11 6.00 -33.73 -21.23
CA THR A 11 6.82 -34.31 -20.16
C THR A 11 7.30 -33.24 -19.18
N VAL A 12 7.90 -32.14 -19.66
CA VAL A 12 8.37 -31.03 -18.79
C VAL A 12 7.24 -30.47 -17.93
N ARG A 13 6.06 -30.26 -18.53
CA ARG A 13 4.90 -29.72 -17.83
C ARG A 13 4.35 -30.69 -16.80
N ALA A 14 4.25 -31.97 -17.16
CA ALA A 14 3.82 -33.01 -16.24
C ALA A 14 4.80 -33.16 -15.08
N LEU A 15 6.12 -33.21 -15.32
CA LEU A 15 7.15 -33.26 -14.28
C LEU A 15 7.04 -32.09 -13.30
N ASN A 16 6.89 -30.86 -13.82
CA ASN A 16 6.76 -29.66 -12.97
C ASN A 16 5.46 -29.67 -12.15
N LYS A 17 4.35 -30.12 -12.73
CA LYS A 17 3.08 -30.26 -12.00
C LYS A 17 3.15 -31.34 -10.94
N THR A 18 3.78 -32.49 -11.22
CA THR A 18 4.00 -33.56 -10.25
C THR A 18 4.88 -33.08 -9.09
N ALA A 19 5.99 -32.39 -9.37
CA ALA A 19 6.85 -31.86 -8.31
C ALA A 19 6.13 -30.83 -7.41
N LEU A 20 5.28 -29.97 -8.01
CA LEU A 20 4.43 -29.05 -7.26
C LEU A 20 3.39 -29.79 -6.42
N TRP A 21 2.82 -30.88 -6.95
CA TRP A 21 1.88 -31.73 -6.23
C TRP A 21 2.55 -32.42 -5.03
N VAL A 22 3.74 -33.02 -5.21
CA VAL A 22 4.52 -33.64 -4.12
C VAL A 22 4.82 -32.61 -3.03
N ARG A 23 5.27 -31.41 -3.42
CA ARG A 23 5.49 -30.30 -2.48
C ARG A 23 4.22 -29.94 -1.72
N SER A 24 3.07 -29.89 -2.39
CA SER A 24 1.79 -29.55 -1.78
C SER A 24 1.33 -30.62 -0.77
N GLN A 25 1.41 -31.90 -1.15
CA GLN A 25 1.05 -33.01 -0.27
C GLN A 25 1.98 -33.10 0.95
N THR A 26 3.29 -32.92 0.75
CA THR A 26 4.26 -32.86 1.86
C THR A 26 3.88 -31.76 2.85
N VAL A 27 3.56 -30.55 2.37
CA VAL A 27 3.12 -29.45 3.25
C VAL A 27 1.85 -29.81 4.00
N LYS A 28 0.89 -30.49 3.33
CA LYS A 28 -0.38 -30.89 3.94
C LYS A 28 -0.15 -31.90 5.07
N GLN A 29 0.50 -33.02 4.77
CA GLN A 29 0.75 -34.10 5.74
C GLN A 29 1.57 -33.63 6.95
N VAL A 30 2.68 -32.91 6.72
CA VAL A 30 3.50 -32.36 7.82
C VAL A 30 2.70 -31.39 8.69
N SER A 31 1.84 -30.57 8.06
CA SER A 31 1.04 -29.58 8.79
C SER A 31 0.00 -30.25 9.69
N GLU A 32 -0.66 -31.29 9.20
CA GLU A 32 -1.68 -32.06 9.92
C GLU A 32 -1.05 -32.88 11.05
N GLU A 33 0.01 -33.64 10.77
CA GLU A 33 0.63 -34.54 11.74
C GLU A 33 1.41 -33.80 12.84
N LYS A 34 2.22 -32.80 12.45
CA LYS A 34 3.09 -32.08 13.39
C LYS A 34 2.49 -30.78 13.89
N GLN A 35 1.25 -30.44 13.51
CA GLN A 35 0.58 -29.17 13.83
C GLN A 35 1.45 -27.95 13.51
N ILE A 36 2.17 -28.00 12.38
CA ILE A 36 3.05 -26.92 11.92
C ILE A 36 2.26 -26.05 10.93
N PRO A 37 2.32 -24.70 11.01
CA PRO A 37 1.66 -23.86 10.03
C PRO A 37 2.15 -24.12 8.59
N LYS A 38 1.22 -24.28 7.64
CA LYS A 38 1.52 -24.50 6.21
C LYS A 38 2.49 -23.44 5.65
N LYS A 39 2.40 -22.19 6.09
CA LYS A 39 3.29 -21.08 5.70
C LYS A 39 4.75 -21.34 6.10
N ALA A 40 4.99 -21.87 7.30
CA ALA A 40 6.33 -22.19 7.78
C ALA A 40 6.95 -23.33 6.96
N MET A 41 6.15 -24.37 6.64
CA MET A 41 6.61 -25.51 5.86
C MET A 41 6.87 -25.17 4.38
N ARG A 42 6.02 -24.35 3.76
CA ARG A 42 6.19 -23.91 2.36
C ARG A 42 7.51 -23.19 2.11
N LYS A 43 8.03 -22.45 3.09
CA LYS A 43 9.33 -21.76 3.02
C LYS A 43 10.53 -22.72 3.04
N LYS A 44 10.34 -23.96 3.51
CA LYS A 44 11.41 -24.97 3.58
C LYS A 44 11.56 -25.80 2.31
N LEU A 45 10.53 -25.80 1.46
CA LEU A 45 10.44 -26.59 0.25
C LEU A 45 10.51 -25.71 -1.00
N SER A 46 11.45 -25.99 -1.89
CA SER A 46 11.54 -25.39 -3.22
C SER A 46 11.45 -26.45 -4.31
N VAL A 47 11.10 -26.05 -5.53
CA VAL A 47 11.04 -26.96 -6.68
C VAL A 47 12.05 -26.47 -7.70
N ASP A 48 13.00 -27.34 -8.03
CA ASP A 48 13.89 -27.17 -9.15
C ASP A 48 13.19 -27.73 -10.40
N LYS A 49 12.79 -26.82 -11.30
CA LYS A 49 11.88 -27.15 -12.41
C LYS A 49 12.62 -27.92 -13.52
N ALA A 50 11.90 -28.84 -14.15
CA ALA A 50 12.29 -29.43 -15.42
C ALA A 50 12.23 -28.40 -16.55
N ASN A 51 13.09 -28.58 -17.54
CA ASN A 51 13.10 -27.81 -18.80
C ASN A 51 13.39 -28.74 -19.98
N ARG A 52 13.36 -28.23 -21.22
CA ARG A 52 13.50 -29.06 -22.43
C ARG A 52 14.85 -29.77 -22.56
N LYS A 53 15.91 -29.26 -21.90
CA LYS A 53 17.25 -29.87 -21.83
C LYS A 53 17.39 -30.81 -20.63
N ARG A 54 16.68 -30.51 -19.53
CA ARG A 54 16.73 -31.23 -18.25
C ARG A 54 15.35 -31.78 -17.90
N LEU A 55 15.07 -33.00 -18.35
CA LEU A 55 13.79 -33.70 -18.16
C LEU A 55 13.66 -34.34 -16.77
N TRP A 56 14.04 -33.60 -15.73
CA TRP A 56 13.82 -33.99 -14.34
C TRP A 56 13.51 -32.75 -13.50
N SER A 57 12.64 -32.93 -12.52
CA SER A 57 12.31 -31.92 -11.52
C SER A 57 12.58 -32.50 -10.13
N VAL A 58 13.10 -31.68 -9.22
CA VAL A 58 13.44 -32.09 -7.86
C VAL A 58 12.76 -31.16 -6.87
N VAL A 59 12.07 -31.74 -5.89
CA VAL A 59 11.60 -30.99 -4.71
C VAL A 59 12.75 -30.99 -3.70
N LYS A 60 13.25 -29.80 -3.35
CA LYS A 60 14.37 -29.62 -2.43
C LYS A 60 13.86 -29.24 -1.05
N LEU A 61 14.39 -29.88 -0.02
CA LEU A 61 14.17 -29.54 1.38
C LEU A 61 15.41 -28.87 1.96
N SER A 62 15.28 -27.61 2.36
CA SER A 62 16.39 -26.84 2.95
C SER A 62 16.81 -27.31 4.35
N SER A 63 15.85 -27.76 5.17
CA SER A 63 16.12 -28.31 6.51
C SER A 63 14.88 -29.03 7.03
N GLN A 64 15.08 -30.15 7.75
CA GLN A 64 14.03 -30.84 8.51
C GLN A 64 13.65 -30.13 9.81
N TRP A 65 14.40 -29.09 10.22
CA TRP A 65 14.19 -28.43 11.51
C TRP A 65 13.55 -27.06 11.33
N ILE A 66 12.50 -26.80 12.12
CA ILE A 66 11.81 -25.51 12.20
C ILE A 66 11.87 -25.00 13.64
N GLY A 67 12.40 -23.80 13.84
CA GLY A 67 12.39 -23.11 15.13
C GLY A 67 10.96 -22.89 15.61
N VAL A 68 10.70 -23.20 16.89
CA VAL A 68 9.34 -23.24 17.44
C VAL A 68 8.64 -21.87 17.42
N ALA A 69 9.40 -20.78 17.39
CA ALA A 69 8.87 -19.43 17.23
C ALA A 69 8.06 -19.25 15.91
N LYS A 70 8.29 -20.09 14.90
CA LYS A 70 7.56 -20.06 13.62
C LYS A 70 6.24 -20.84 13.64
N LEU A 71 5.88 -21.44 14.78
CA LEU A 71 4.66 -22.22 14.93
C LEU A 71 3.42 -21.37 15.22
N GLY A 72 3.59 -20.12 15.62
CA GLY A 72 2.47 -19.21 15.91
C GLY A 72 2.92 -17.94 16.62
N SER A 73 1.98 -17.25 17.26
CA SER A 73 2.29 -16.09 18.11
C SER A 73 3.16 -16.51 19.29
N ILE A 74 4.23 -15.74 19.53
CA ILE A 74 5.16 -15.98 20.64
C ILE A 74 4.82 -15.10 21.84
N LYS A 75 4.86 -15.67 23.04
CA LYS A 75 4.64 -14.93 24.29
C LYS A 75 5.52 -15.47 25.41
N GLN A 76 6.23 -14.59 26.11
CA GLN A 76 6.98 -14.95 27.31
C GLN A 76 6.00 -15.22 28.45
N THR A 77 6.22 -16.29 29.21
CA THR A 77 5.41 -16.68 30.37
C THR A 77 6.29 -16.75 31.62
N LYS A 78 5.67 -16.85 32.81
CA LYS A 78 6.41 -16.94 34.07
C LYS A 78 7.29 -18.20 34.18
N ILE A 79 6.88 -19.30 33.53
CA ILE A 79 7.56 -20.61 33.60
C ILE A 79 8.37 -20.95 32.33
N GLY A 80 8.33 -20.11 31.30
CA GLY A 80 8.94 -20.42 30.01
C GLY A 80 8.44 -19.54 28.87
N ALA A 81 8.40 -20.07 27.64
CA ALA A 81 7.90 -19.35 26.47
C ALA A 81 6.83 -20.16 25.72
N ARG A 82 5.83 -19.47 25.16
CA ARG A 82 4.76 -20.07 24.36
C ARG A 82 4.95 -19.72 22.90
N ALA A 83 4.66 -20.67 22.00
CA ALA A 83 4.50 -20.43 20.56
C ALA A 83 3.22 -21.13 20.06
N GLY A 84 2.23 -20.34 19.64
CA GLY A 84 0.92 -20.85 19.24
C GLY A 84 0.23 -21.59 20.39
N SER A 85 -0.11 -22.87 20.19
CA SER A 85 -0.73 -23.73 21.21
C SER A 85 0.28 -24.40 22.17
N ARG A 86 1.58 -24.33 21.89
CA ARG A 86 2.62 -25.06 22.64
C ARG A 86 3.36 -24.20 23.64
N THR A 87 3.60 -24.75 24.82
CA THR A 87 4.39 -24.12 25.89
C THR A 87 5.71 -24.87 26.05
N TYR A 88 6.80 -24.12 26.17
CA TYR A 88 8.15 -24.63 26.37
C TYR A 88 8.67 -24.15 27.71
N GLU A 89 8.65 -25.03 28.71
CA GLU A 89 9.12 -24.75 30.05
C GLU A 89 10.63 -24.50 30.09
N GLY A 90 11.04 -23.55 30.94
CA GLY A 90 12.43 -23.08 31.07
C GLY A 90 12.98 -22.37 29.83
N ALA A 91 12.13 -22.10 28.83
CA ALA A 91 12.53 -21.42 27.60
C ALA A 91 12.28 -19.90 27.69
N PHE A 92 13.03 -19.14 26.91
CA PHE A 92 12.88 -17.69 26.85
C PHE A 92 12.95 -17.19 25.40
N ILE A 93 12.28 -16.08 25.14
CA ILE A 93 12.31 -15.38 23.86
C ILE A 93 13.53 -14.47 23.83
N ALA A 94 14.30 -14.54 22.75
CA ALA A 94 15.43 -13.64 22.54
C ALA A 94 15.53 -13.20 21.07
N THR A 95 16.08 -12.00 20.89
CA THR A 95 16.42 -11.44 19.58
C THR A 95 17.93 -11.47 19.42
N MET A 96 18.41 -12.19 18.40
CA MET A 96 19.82 -12.30 18.08
C MET A 96 20.34 -11.02 17.39
N LYS A 97 21.66 -10.82 17.33
CA LYS A 97 22.28 -9.63 16.70
C LYS A 97 21.86 -9.39 15.23
N ASN A 98 21.47 -10.46 14.53
CA ASN A 98 20.97 -10.39 13.14
C ASN A 98 19.45 -10.11 13.04
N GLY A 99 18.79 -9.77 14.16
CA GLY A 99 17.35 -9.54 14.23
C GLY A 99 16.50 -10.82 14.26
N HIS A 100 17.10 -12.02 14.26
CA HIS A 100 16.34 -13.27 14.38
C HIS A 100 15.74 -13.41 15.77
N ILE A 101 14.42 -13.50 15.84
CA ILE A 101 13.67 -13.74 17.08
C ILE A 101 13.36 -15.24 17.18
N GLY A 102 13.77 -15.85 18.28
CA GLY A 102 13.59 -17.28 18.55
C GLY A 102 13.17 -17.56 19.98
N ILE A 103 12.80 -18.81 20.22
CA ILE A 103 12.63 -19.37 21.58
C ILE A 103 13.82 -20.25 21.85
N PHE A 104 14.51 -19.98 22.96
CA PHE A 104 15.78 -20.59 23.32
C PHE A 104 15.72 -21.25 24.69
N ARG A 105 16.60 -22.22 24.93
CA ARG A 105 16.87 -22.83 26.23
C ARG A 105 18.36 -22.71 26.55
N ARG A 106 18.70 -22.43 27.81
CA ARG A 106 20.10 -22.44 28.27
C ARG A 106 20.56 -23.89 28.40
N ARG A 107 21.81 -24.19 28.01
CA ARG A 107 22.39 -25.54 28.23
C ARG A 107 22.75 -25.78 29.69
N TYR A 108 23.18 -24.72 30.37
CA TYR A 108 23.64 -24.75 31.75
C TYR A 108 22.98 -23.64 32.57
N THR A 109 23.35 -23.54 33.85
CA THR A 109 22.90 -22.46 34.75
C THR A 109 23.45 -21.08 34.36
N THR A 110 24.59 -21.06 33.67
CA THR A 110 25.19 -19.84 33.10
C THR A 110 24.36 -19.27 31.96
N SER A 111 24.45 -17.95 31.74
CA SER A 111 23.66 -17.25 30.71
C SER A 111 23.92 -17.72 29.27
N LEU A 112 25.08 -18.32 29.01
CA LEU A 112 25.47 -18.91 27.74
C LEU A 112 26.11 -20.28 27.99
N PRO A 113 26.09 -21.21 27.01
CA PRO A 113 25.46 -21.12 25.68
C PRO A 113 23.95 -21.39 25.68
N ILE A 114 23.27 -20.90 24.64
CA ILE A 114 21.83 -21.03 24.43
C ILE A 114 21.54 -21.78 23.13
N ASP A 115 20.51 -22.63 23.13
CA ASP A 115 20.06 -23.38 21.97
C ASP A 115 18.66 -22.98 21.55
N GLU A 116 18.46 -22.77 20.25
CA GLU A 116 17.12 -22.53 19.70
C GLU A 116 16.33 -23.84 19.71
N ILE A 117 15.14 -23.81 20.31
CA ILE A 117 14.24 -24.96 20.33
C ILE A 117 13.64 -25.15 18.93
N LYS A 118 13.78 -26.36 18.38
CA LYS A 118 13.32 -26.71 17.03
C LYS A 118 12.49 -27.99 17.06
N VAL A 119 11.56 -28.11 16.11
CA VAL A 119 10.76 -29.31 15.86
C VAL A 119 11.19 -29.92 14.52
N ASN A 120 11.34 -31.25 14.49
CA ASN A 120 11.60 -31.99 13.26
C ASN A 120 10.29 -32.17 12.48
N THR A 121 10.32 -31.89 11.19
CA THR A 121 9.16 -31.97 10.30
C THR A 121 8.88 -33.37 9.75
N GLN A 122 9.85 -34.29 9.78
CA GLN A 122 9.80 -35.58 9.07
C GLN A 122 9.45 -35.46 7.58
N ALA A 123 9.73 -34.29 7.00
CA ALA A 123 9.33 -33.99 5.62
C ALA A 123 10.11 -34.82 4.59
N ARG A 124 11.30 -35.33 4.93
CA ARG A 124 12.12 -36.09 3.98
C ARG A 124 11.54 -37.48 3.75
N GLU A 125 11.06 -38.10 4.83
CA GLU A 125 10.43 -39.40 4.84
C GLU A 125 9.12 -39.34 4.03
N ILE A 126 8.27 -38.35 4.32
CA ILE A 126 7.03 -38.09 3.56
C ILE A 126 7.31 -37.82 2.07
N MET A 127 8.31 -37.00 1.76
CA MET A 127 8.68 -36.72 0.37
C MET A 127 9.15 -37.97 -0.37
N LYS A 128 9.90 -38.85 0.31
CA LYS A 128 10.38 -40.10 -0.24
C LYS A 128 9.20 -41.03 -0.55
N GLU A 129 8.29 -41.21 0.42
CA GLU A 129 7.10 -42.04 0.26
C GLU A 129 6.20 -41.56 -0.90
N LEU A 130 5.93 -40.25 -0.98
CA LEU A 130 5.16 -39.67 -2.08
C LEU A 130 5.84 -39.82 -3.43
N ALA A 131 7.18 -39.71 -3.47
CA ALA A 131 7.95 -39.88 -4.69
C ALA A 131 7.97 -41.33 -5.19
N GLU A 132 8.05 -42.30 -4.28
CA GLU A 132 8.13 -43.73 -4.61
C GLU A 132 6.75 -44.33 -4.94
N ASN A 133 5.69 -43.91 -4.24
CA ASN A 133 4.38 -44.59 -4.33
C ASN A 133 3.35 -43.86 -5.19
N GLU A 134 3.43 -42.53 -5.33
CA GLU A 134 2.35 -41.75 -5.95
C GLU A 134 2.78 -40.86 -7.12
N ALA A 135 4.06 -40.45 -7.18
CA ALA A 135 4.51 -39.47 -8.16
C ALA A 135 4.38 -39.98 -9.60
N GLU A 136 4.58 -41.26 -9.86
CA GLU A 136 4.44 -41.86 -11.20
C GLU A 136 2.99 -41.76 -11.69
N ARG A 137 2.04 -42.27 -10.91
CA ARG A 137 0.60 -42.19 -11.21
C ARG A 137 0.13 -40.74 -11.45
N VAL A 138 0.59 -39.81 -10.62
CA VAL A 138 0.26 -38.38 -10.74
C VAL A 138 0.90 -37.78 -11.99
N PHE A 139 2.13 -38.16 -12.31
CA PHE A 139 2.81 -37.78 -13.54
C PHE A 139 2.05 -38.27 -14.77
N GLU A 140 1.67 -39.54 -14.84
CA GLU A 140 0.89 -40.09 -15.96
C GLU A 140 -0.41 -39.31 -16.15
N LYS A 141 -1.16 -39.08 -15.07
CA LYS A 141 -2.39 -38.28 -15.11
C LYS A 141 -2.15 -36.89 -15.72
N TYR A 142 -1.15 -36.16 -15.23
CA TYR A 142 -0.84 -34.83 -15.78
C TYR A 142 -0.32 -34.91 -17.21
N PHE A 143 0.48 -35.93 -17.53
CA PHE A 143 1.05 -36.13 -18.85
C PHE A 143 -0.03 -36.37 -19.91
N HIS A 144 -1.00 -37.24 -19.63
CA HIS A 144 -2.16 -37.46 -20.51
C HIS A 144 -2.98 -36.18 -20.70
N GLN A 145 -3.28 -35.46 -19.61
CA GLN A 145 -3.98 -34.18 -19.71
C GLN A 145 -3.22 -33.15 -20.57
N GLN A 146 -1.88 -33.11 -20.46
CA GLN A 146 -1.06 -32.21 -21.29
C GLN A 146 -1.03 -32.66 -22.76
N LEU A 147 -1.04 -33.96 -23.03
CA LEU A 147 -1.09 -34.48 -24.40
C LEU A 147 -2.44 -34.20 -25.07
N GLU A 148 -3.56 -34.32 -24.34
CA GLU A 148 -4.89 -33.97 -24.84
C GLU A 148 -5.01 -32.47 -25.10
N TYR A 149 -4.54 -31.64 -24.16
CA TYR A 149 -4.50 -30.20 -24.36
C TYR A 149 -3.73 -29.82 -25.63
N ILE A 150 -2.55 -30.40 -25.87
CA ILE A 150 -1.76 -30.16 -27.09
C ILE A 150 -2.48 -30.60 -28.38
N LYS A 151 -3.46 -31.51 -28.30
CA LYS A 151 -4.26 -31.93 -29.47
C LYS A 151 -5.39 -30.97 -29.80
N VAL A 152 -5.97 -30.28 -28.81
CA VAL A 152 -7.20 -29.47 -28.96
C VAL A 152 -6.95 -28.09 -29.59
N ILE A 153 -5.79 -27.46 -29.37
CA ILE A 153 -5.50 -26.13 -29.94
C ILE A 153 -4.82 -26.23 -31.31
N ARG A 154 -5.59 -26.63 -32.33
CA ARG A 154 -5.20 -26.49 -33.75
C ARG A 154 -6.11 -25.49 -34.47
N ARG A 155 -5.95 -24.21 -34.17
CA ARG A 155 -6.19 -23.14 -35.15
C ARG A 155 -4.87 -22.41 -35.31
N GLU A 156 -4.33 -22.37 -36.54
CA GLU A 156 -3.15 -21.56 -36.85
C GLU A 156 -3.49 -20.09 -36.58
N ILE A 157 -2.57 -19.38 -35.92
CA ILE A 157 -2.71 -17.96 -35.62
C ILE A 157 -2.03 -17.19 -36.75
N ILE A 158 -2.72 -16.19 -37.29
CA ILE A 158 -2.13 -15.27 -38.26
C ILE A 158 -1.25 -14.28 -37.48
N ALA A 159 0.07 -14.35 -37.65
CA ALA A 159 1.04 -13.47 -37.00
C ALA A 159 1.51 -12.35 -37.97
N PRO A 160 1.93 -11.16 -37.49
CA PRO A 160 2.08 -10.76 -36.08
C PRO A 160 0.73 -10.50 -35.39
N ALA A 161 0.63 -10.89 -34.11
CA ALA A 161 -0.58 -10.73 -33.31
C ALA A 161 -0.26 -10.35 -31.86
N VAL A 162 -1.18 -9.67 -31.18
CA VAL A 162 -1.09 -9.37 -29.74
C VAL A 162 -2.33 -9.89 -29.03
N PHE A 163 -2.14 -10.77 -28.04
CA PHE A 163 -3.23 -11.31 -27.22
C PHE A 163 -3.18 -10.69 -25.84
N VAL A 164 -4.25 -10.01 -25.43
CA VAL A 164 -4.36 -9.41 -24.09
C VAL A 164 -5.29 -10.26 -23.22
N GLU A 165 -4.85 -10.59 -22.01
CA GLU A 165 -5.67 -11.27 -21.01
C GLU A 165 -5.57 -10.58 -19.64
N LEU A 166 -6.64 -10.71 -18.84
CA LEU A 166 -6.64 -10.36 -17.42
C LEU A 166 -6.10 -11.56 -16.63
N ALA A 167 -4.94 -11.40 -16.00
CA ALA A 167 -4.24 -12.46 -15.29
C ALA A 167 -4.73 -12.64 -13.85
N SER A 168 -4.99 -11.54 -13.14
CA SER A 168 -5.51 -11.57 -11.77
C SER A 168 -6.22 -10.28 -11.36
N LEU A 169 -7.09 -10.41 -10.36
CA LEU A 169 -7.66 -9.32 -9.59
C LEU A 169 -7.25 -9.50 -8.13
N GLU A 170 -6.50 -8.54 -7.60
CA GLU A 170 -6.06 -8.51 -6.21
C GLU A 170 -6.73 -7.33 -5.47
N PRO A 171 -6.83 -7.35 -4.13
CA PRO A 171 -7.30 -6.19 -3.38
C PRO A 171 -6.46 -4.94 -3.71
N GLY A 172 -7.13 -3.87 -4.12
CA GLY A 172 -6.53 -2.56 -4.41
C GLY A 172 -6.46 -1.66 -3.18
N LYS A 173 -5.96 -0.44 -3.36
CA LYS A 173 -5.95 0.57 -2.31
C LYS A 173 -7.33 1.19 -2.18
N ASP A 174 -7.93 1.09 -0.99
CA ASP A 174 -9.25 1.68 -0.70
C ASP A 174 -9.21 3.22 -0.88
N PRO A 175 -10.02 3.78 -1.79
CA PRO A 175 -10.09 5.22 -2.02
C PRO A 175 -11.01 5.95 -1.02
N GLY A 176 -11.73 5.25 -0.14
CA GLY A 176 -12.68 5.86 0.80
C GLY A 176 -13.98 6.33 0.14
N THR A 177 -14.38 5.68 -0.96
CA THR A 177 -15.57 6.03 -1.77
C THR A 177 -16.66 4.96 -1.73
N GLU A 178 -16.47 3.92 -0.92
CA GLU A 178 -17.21 2.63 -0.92
C GLU A 178 -17.12 1.82 -2.21
N GLU A 179 -16.34 2.27 -3.20
CA GLU A 179 -16.03 1.46 -4.37
C GLU A 179 -15.10 0.29 -4.01
N LEU A 180 -15.35 -0.87 -4.62
CA LEU A 180 -14.46 -2.01 -4.52
C LEU A 180 -13.18 -1.70 -5.32
N ALA A 181 -12.10 -1.41 -4.60
CA ALA A 181 -10.79 -1.21 -5.17
C ALA A 181 -10.12 -2.54 -5.52
N LEU A 182 -9.71 -2.68 -6.78
CA LEU A 182 -9.06 -3.86 -7.32
C LEU A 182 -7.76 -3.46 -8.02
N ARG A 183 -6.69 -4.21 -7.77
CA ARG A 183 -5.48 -4.18 -8.60
C ARG A 183 -5.62 -5.26 -9.66
N ALA A 184 -5.89 -4.84 -10.90
CA ALA A 184 -6.03 -5.71 -12.06
C ALA A 184 -4.67 -5.90 -12.74
N ARG A 185 -4.18 -7.13 -12.84
CA ARG A 185 -2.96 -7.48 -13.58
C ARG A 185 -3.33 -7.96 -14.97
N PHE A 186 -2.78 -7.32 -15.98
CA PHE A 186 -2.95 -7.67 -17.38
C PHE A 186 -1.67 -8.26 -17.96
N GLU A 187 -1.84 -9.17 -18.90
CA GLU A 187 -0.79 -9.88 -19.62
C GLU A 187 -1.05 -9.74 -21.13
N ALA A 188 -0.14 -9.10 -21.86
CA ALA A 188 -0.17 -9.03 -23.32
C ALA A 188 0.92 -9.92 -23.92
N ARG A 189 0.55 -10.85 -24.79
CA ARG A 189 1.46 -11.72 -25.52
C ARG A 189 1.61 -11.24 -26.94
N VAL A 190 2.79 -10.72 -27.25
CA VAL A 190 3.19 -10.33 -28.60
C VAL A 190 3.76 -11.54 -29.32
N VAL A 191 3.13 -11.94 -30.42
CA VAL A 191 3.40 -13.17 -31.16
C VAL A 191 3.90 -12.82 -32.57
N VAL A 192 5.08 -13.33 -32.92
CA VAL A 192 5.69 -13.15 -34.24
C VAL A 192 6.12 -14.51 -34.78
N ASP A 193 5.95 -14.73 -36.07
CA ASP A 193 6.43 -15.94 -36.74
C ASP A 193 7.97 -15.95 -36.79
N GLY A 194 8.57 -17.07 -36.37
CA GLY A 194 10.02 -17.22 -36.33
C GLY A 194 10.70 -17.27 -37.70
N THR A 195 9.94 -17.50 -38.77
CA THR A 195 10.43 -17.52 -40.16
C THR A 195 10.65 -16.13 -40.74
N VAL A 196 10.10 -15.09 -40.10
CA VAL A 196 10.31 -13.69 -40.50
C VAL A 196 11.76 -13.29 -40.24
N GLU A 197 12.36 -12.57 -41.18
CA GLU A 197 13.71 -12.05 -41.03
C GLU A 197 13.80 -11.11 -39.80
N ASN A 198 14.86 -11.26 -39.01
CA ASN A 198 15.05 -10.50 -37.77
C ASN A 198 13.88 -10.62 -36.77
N SER A 199 13.09 -11.70 -36.83
CA SER A 199 11.92 -11.95 -35.97
C SER A 199 12.19 -11.75 -34.47
N SER A 200 13.41 -12.05 -34.00
CA SER A 200 13.85 -11.85 -32.62
C SER A 200 13.98 -10.37 -32.21
N ILE A 201 14.33 -9.48 -33.13
CA ILE A 201 14.36 -8.03 -32.92
C ILE A 201 12.94 -7.48 -33.08
N VAL A 202 12.21 -7.93 -34.10
CA VAL A 202 10.83 -7.48 -34.37
C VAL A 202 9.92 -7.71 -33.17
N VAL A 203 9.95 -8.91 -32.58
CA VAL A 203 9.10 -9.22 -31.41
C VAL A 203 9.45 -8.36 -30.18
N ARG A 204 10.73 -8.01 -30.00
CA ARG A 204 11.19 -7.13 -28.90
C ARG A 204 10.76 -5.70 -29.11
N SER A 205 10.88 -5.19 -30.33
CA SER A 205 10.43 -3.83 -30.68
C SER A 205 8.92 -3.70 -30.51
N LEU A 206 8.14 -4.70 -30.96
CA LEU A 206 6.70 -4.73 -30.76
C LEU A 206 6.32 -4.81 -29.26
N ALA A 207 7.04 -5.61 -28.47
CA ALA A 207 6.84 -5.67 -27.02
C ALA A 207 7.16 -4.33 -26.33
N ALA A 208 8.19 -3.62 -26.78
CA ALA A 208 8.54 -2.29 -26.27
C ALA A 208 7.47 -1.25 -26.62
N GLU A 209 6.89 -1.30 -27.82
CA GLU A 209 5.76 -0.41 -28.19
C GLU A 209 4.52 -0.71 -27.37
N VAL A 210 4.18 -1.98 -27.13
CA VAL A 210 3.09 -2.34 -26.22
C VAL A 210 3.37 -1.80 -24.82
N ALA A 211 4.58 -2.00 -24.28
CA ALA A 211 4.98 -1.48 -22.98
C ALA A 211 4.86 0.06 -22.90
N ARG A 212 5.25 0.77 -23.96
CA ARG A 212 5.11 2.23 -24.08
C ARG A 212 3.65 2.67 -24.08
N VAL A 213 2.78 1.94 -24.79
CA VAL A 213 1.35 2.26 -24.90
C VAL A 213 0.59 1.97 -23.61
N VAL A 214 0.93 0.91 -22.87
CA VAL A 214 0.24 0.58 -21.60
C VAL A 214 0.76 1.42 -20.43
N SER A 215 2.01 1.84 -20.46
CA SER A 215 2.62 2.65 -19.39
C SER A 215 1.96 4.03 -19.30
N LYS A 216 1.46 4.36 -18.11
CA LYS A 216 0.78 5.62 -17.78
C LYS A 216 -0.51 5.90 -18.57
N ASN A 217 -0.97 4.94 -19.36
CA ASN A 217 -2.22 5.09 -20.10
C ASN A 217 -3.41 4.78 -19.18
N THR A 218 -4.50 5.53 -19.31
CA THR A 218 -5.76 5.32 -18.57
C THR A 218 -6.89 4.87 -19.48
N TRP A 219 -6.62 4.73 -20.78
CA TRP A 219 -7.59 4.37 -21.81
C TRP A 219 -8.80 5.30 -21.86
N ASN A 220 -8.61 6.57 -21.45
CA ASN A 220 -9.67 7.57 -21.26
C ASN A 220 -10.80 7.14 -20.30
N MET A 221 -10.53 6.20 -19.40
CA MET A 221 -11.47 5.76 -18.37
C MET A 221 -11.26 6.55 -17.07
N LYS A 222 -12.35 7.04 -16.47
CA LYS A 222 -12.31 7.87 -15.25
C LYS A 222 -11.95 7.10 -13.98
N ASN A 223 -12.34 5.82 -13.88
CA ASN A 223 -12.23 5.02 -12.64
C ASN A 223 -11.01 4.09 -12.63
N ILE A 224 -9.97 4.44 -13.39
CA ILE A 224 -8.79 3.61 -13.58
C ILE A 224 -7.53 4.46 -13.41
N ALA A 225 -6.62 4.01 -12.55
CA ALA A 225 -5.32 4.64 -12.40
C ALA A 225 -4.42 4.40 -13.63
N PRO A 226 -3.46 5.30 -13.91
CA PRO A 226 -2.50 5.12 -14.99
C PRO A 226 -1.79 3.77 -14.90
N GLY A 227 -1.67 3.06 -16.03
CA GLY A 227 -1.05 1.74 -16.09
C GLY A 227 0.38 1.74 -15.54
N GLU A 228 0.66 0.80 -14.64
CA GLU A 228 1.99 0.55 -14.08
C GLU A 228 2.60 -0.65 -14.80
N PHE A 229 3.59 -0.39 -15.67
CA PHE A 229 4.37 -1.43 -16.32
C PHE A 229 5.16 -2.25 -15.28
N LEU A 230 5.10 -3.58 -15.37
CA LEU A 230 5.81 -4.49 -14.49
C LEU A 230 7.04 -5.09 -15.18
N SER A 231 6.85 -5.73 -16.33
CA SER A 231 7.89 -6.50 -17.02
C SER A 231 7.56 -6.72 -18.50
N ALA A 232 8.60 -6.97 -19.30
CA ALA A 232 8.50 -7.46 -20.67
C ALA A 232 9.56 -8.54 -20.87
N GLU A 233 9.13 -9.80 -20.99
CA GLU A 233 10.02 -10.97 -20.97
C GLU A 233 9.58 -12.03 -22.00
N VAL A 234 10.41 -13.05 -22.23
CA VAL A 234 10.05 -14.16 -23.12
C VAL A 234 8.99 -15.04 -22.44
N ASP A 235 7.91 -15.39 -23.16
CA ASP A 235 6.85 -16.25 -22.62
C ASP A 235 7.12 -17.74 -22.89
N ASP A 236 7.49 -18.49 -21.86
CA ASP A 236 7.66 -19.95 -21.93
C ASP A 236 6.38 -20.76 -21.57
N PHE A 237 5.26 -20.10 -21.23
CA PHE A 237 4.17 -20.72 -20.49
C PHE A 237 2.90 -21.12 -21.27
N LYS A 238 2.73 -20.82 -22.57
CA LYS A 238 1.58 -21.33 -23.38
C LYS A 238 1.99 -22.41 -24.43
N PRO A 239 1.34 -23.60 -24.49
CA PRO A 239 1.53 -24.62 -25.54
C PRO A 239 1.11 -24.21 -26.92
N GLU A 240 0.14 -23.32 -26.98
CA GLU A 240 -0.58 -22.96 -28.20
C GLU A 240 0.29 -22.10 -29.13
N LEU A 241 1.20 -21.32 -28.54
CA LEU A 241 2.05 -20.36 -29.23
C LEU A 241 3.48 -20.87 -29.47
N ASP A 242 3.71 -22.18 -29.32
CA ASP A 242 5.05 -22.78 -29.33
C ASP A 242 5.78 -22.75 -30.67
N ALA A 243 5.04 -22.50 -31.75
CA ALA A 243 5.59 -22.35 -33.09
C ALA A 243 6.07 -20.91 -33.35
N TYR A 244 5.80 -19.97 -32.45
CA TYR A 244 6.05 -18.55 -32.61
C TYR A 244 7.08 -18.04 -31.59
N LEU A 245 7.67 -16.89 -31.87
CA LEU A 245 8.39 -16.10 -30.88
C LEU A 245 7.38 -15.26 -30.10
N VAL A 246 7.39 -15.41 -28.77
CA VAL A 246 6.40 -14.76 -27.90
C VAL A 246 7.10 -13.94 -26.82
N TRP A 247 6.69 -12.68 -26.69
CA TRP A 247 7.05 -11.83 -25.56
C TRP A 247 5.81 -11.51 -24.74
N LEU A 248 5.90 -11.71 -23.43
CA LEU A 248 4.88 -11.35 -22.44
C LEU A 248 5.20 -9.97 -21.88
N VAL A 249 4.24 -9.05 -22.00
CA VAL A 249 4.26 -7.72 -21.39
C VAL A 249 3.23 -7.70 -20.27
N GLU A 250 3.66 -7.37 -19.06
CA GLU A 250 2.81 -7.35 -17.87
C GLU A 250 2.67 -5.94 -17.32
N TRP A 251 1.45 -5.58 -16.92
CA TRP A 251 1.18 -4.31 -16.24
C TRP A 251 -0.01 -4.43 -15.29
N THR A 252 -0.15 -3.46 -14.39
CA THR A 252 -1.32 -3.37 -13.50
C THR A 252 -2.05 -2.05 -13.63
N HIS A 253 -3.36 -2.09 -13.41
CA HIS A 253 -4.20 -0.93 -13.16
C HIS A 253 -4.84 -1.04 -11.78
N GLU A 254 -4.97 0.07 -11.06
CA GLU A 254 -5.96 0.16 -9.98
C GLU A 254 -7.30 0.54 -10.61
N VAL A 255 -8.33 -0.26 -10.33
CA VAL A 255 -9.68 -0.12 -10.86
C VAL A 255 -10.63 -0.01 -9.67
N HIS A 256 -11.47 1.02 -9.68
CA HIS A 256 -12.52 1.19 -8.68
C HIS A 256 -13.85 0.77 -9.30
N THR A 257 -14.48 -0.26 -8.72
CA THR A 257 -15.71 -0.88 -9.25
C THR A 257 -16.86 -0.71 -8.27
N GLY A 258 -18.03 -0.34 -8.78
CA GLY A 258 -19.21 -0.06 -7.97
C GLY A 258 -19.71 1.36 -8.17
N GLN A 259 -20.71 1.74 -7.38
CA GLN A 259 -21.15 3.13 -7.30
C GLN A 259 -20.32 3.83 -6.23
N SER A 260 -19.62 4.88 -6.63
CA SER A 260 -19.05 5.81 -5.67
C SER A 260 -20.17 6.46 -4.86
N MET A 261 -20.02 6.47 -3.54
CA MET A 261 -20.81 7.33 -2.65
C MET A 261 -20.67 8.82 -3.03
N TRP A 262 -19.54 9.16 -3.66
CA TRP A 262 -19.34 10.44 -4.32
C TRP A 262 -19.83 10.33 -5.77
N SER A 263 -21.15 10.27 -5.95
CA SER A 263 -21.76 10.32 -7.27
C SER A 263 -21.48 11.68 -7.95
N GLU A 264 -21.61 11.78 -9.29
CA GLU A 264 -21.73 13.10 -9.96
C GLU A 264 -22.99 13.86 -9.49
N THR A 265 -23.93 13.19 -8.82
CA THR A 265 -25.08 13.76 -8.10
C THR A 265 -24.78 14.11 -6.64
N GLY A 266 -23.54 13.91 -6.19
CA GLY A 266 -23.02 14.31 -4.88
C GLY A 266 -22.15 15.55 -4.97
N ILE A 267 -22.05 16.28 -3.86
CA ILE A 267 -21.49 17.62 -3.75
C ILE A 267 -20.01 17.66 -4.17
N LYS A 268 -19.75 18.12 -5.40
CA LYS A 268 -18.46 18.74 -5.77
C LYS A 268 -18.64 20.26 -5.65
N PRO A 269 -17.71 21.07 -5.12
CA PRO A 269 -17.77 22.51 -5.35
C PRO A 269 -17.44 22.77 -6.82
N HIS A 270 -18.44 23.18 -7.60
CA HIS A 270 -18.30 23.38 -9.06
C HIS A 270 -17.75 24.77 -9.38
N ILE A 271 -17.89 25.70 -8.43
CA ILE A 271 -17.55 27.10 -8.60
C ILE A 271 -16.74 27.54 -7.37
N ILE A 272 -15.59 28.15 -7.64
CA ILE A 272 -14.73 28.81 -6.66
C ILE A 272 -14.75 30.30 -7.00
N GLU A 273 -15.19 31.13 -6.07
CA GLU A 273 -15.24 32.57 -6.25
C GLU A 273 -14.30 33.28 -5.26
N ILE A 274 -13.78 34.43 -5.66
CA ILE A 274 -13.02 35.32 -4.77
C ILE A 274 -13.87 36.57 -4.56
N GLY A 275 -13.99 36.99 -3.31
CA GLY A 275 -14.80 38.16 -2.96
C GLY A 275 -14.28 38.88 -1.72
N LEU A 276 -14.97 39.97 -1.37
CA LEU A 276 -14.68 40.79 -0.19
C LEU A 276 -15.80 40.64 0.82
N VAL A 277 -15.47 40.39 2.08
CA VAL A 277 -16.46 40.35 3.17
C VAL A 277 -17.13 41.72 3.29
N LYS A 278 -18.46 41.77 3.19
CA LYS A 278 -19.23 43.01 3.29
C LYS A 278 -19.92 43.17 4.64
N GLU A 279 -20.43 42.07 5.19
CA GLU A 279 -21.12 42.01 6.49
C GLU A 279 -20.69 40.77 7.27
N VAL A 280 -20.66 40.86 8.60
CA VAL A 280 -20.29 39.76 9.50
C VAL A 280 -21.30 39.66 10.63
N ASP A 281 -21.82 38.46 10.87
CA ASP A 281 -22.64 38.07 12.02
C ASP A 281 -21.77 37.20 12.93
N TYR A 282 -21.21 37.83 13.97
CA TYR A 282 -20.34 37.16 14.93
C TYR A 282 -21.08 36.20 15.86
N GLU A 283 -22.38 36.43 16.12
CA GLU A 283 -23.18 35.57 17.00
C GLU A 283 -23.48 34.24 16.32
N LYS A 284 -23.76 34.26 15.01
CA LYS A 284 -24.08 33.05 14.23
C LYS A 284 -22.90 32.47 13.46
N ALA A 285 -21.73 33.09 13.57
CA ALA A 285 -20.54 32.76 12.82
C ALA A 285 -20.76 32.70 11.29
N ARG A 286 -21.35 33.78 10.72
CA ARG A 286 -21.59 33.90 9.27
C ARG A 286 -21.09 35.22 8.68
N VAL A 287 -20.85 35.22 7.38
CA VAL A 287 -20.44 36.40 6.60
C VAL A 287 -21.28 36.53 5.33
N ARG A 288 -21.44 37.76 4.84
CA ARG A 288 -21.89 38.03 3.47
C ARG A 288 -20.75 38.60 2.66
N VAL A 289 -20.58 38.13 1.44
CA VAL A 289 -19.42 38.41 0.61
C VAL A 289 -19.87 39.11 -0.67
N LYS A 290 -19.19 40.19 -1.05
CA LYS A 290 -19.36 40.84 -2.35
C LYS A 290 -18.49 40.13 -3.40
N VAL A 291 -19.12 39.62 -4.45
CA VAL A 291 -18.49 39.01 -5.64
C VAL A 291 -18.96 39.77 -6.87
N GLY A 292 -18.05 40.48 -7.56
CA GLY A 292 -18.45 41.43 -8.61
C GLY A 292 -19.41 42.48 -8.06
N GLU A 293 -20.59 42.65 -8.65
CA GLU A 293 -21.65 43.53 -8.13
C GLU A 293 -22.69 42.83 -7.24
N PHE A 294 -22.56 41.52 -7.04
CA PHE A 294 -23.48 40.71 -6.24
C PHE A 294 -23.01 40.58 -4.79
N ILE A 295 -23.94 40.49 -3.83
CA ILE A 295 -23.67 40.20 -2.42
C ILE A 295 -24.39 38.90 -2.05
N THR A 296 -23.65 37.93 -1.50
CA THR A 296 -24.19 36.62 -1.09
C THR A 296 -25.23 36.74 0.03
N ASP A 297 -25.95 35.64 0.27
CA ASP A 297 -26.62 35.40 1.55
C ASP A 297 -25.58 35.08 2.65
N TRP A 298 -26.03 34.81 3.88
CA TRP A 298 -25.20 34.51 5.04
C TRP A 298 -24.53 33.12 4.95
N LEU A 299 -23.24 33.12 4.67
CA LEU A 299 -22.42 31.91 4.53
C LEU A 299 -21.60 31.65 5.79
N PRO A 300 -21.46 30.39 6.25
CA PRO A 300 -20.51 30.05 7.31
C PRO A 300 -19.06 30.19 6.82
N TRP A 301 -18.12 30.45 7.74
CA TRP A 301 -16.68 30.44 7.43
C TRP A 301 -15.95 29.24 8.04
N ILE A 302 -14.83 28.87 7.42
CA ILE A 302 -13.93 27.82 7.84
C ILE A 302 -12.96 28.37 8.89
N THR A 303 -12.75 27.60 9.96
CA THR A 303 -11.73 27.87 10.99
C THR A 303 -10.77 26.68 11.10
N THR A 304 -9.67 26.80 11.84
CA THR A 304 -8.65 25.75 11.92
C THR A 304 -9.14 24.49 12.64
N ARG A 305 -10.03 24.62 13.62
CA ARG A 305 -10.68 23.52 14.36
C ARG A 305 -12.13 23.86 14.72
N ALA A 306 -13.06 22.93 14.49
CA ALA A 306 -14.48 23.08 14.81
C ALA A 306 -15.10 21.80 15.39
N GLY A 307 -14.33 21.05 16.20
CA GLY A 307 -14.75 19.81 16.85
C GLY A 307 -14.85 19.96 18.37
N GLU A 308 -14.39 18.94 19.11
CA GLU A 308 -14.20 19.05 20.57
C GLU A 308 -13.29 20.25 20.89
N ASP A 309 -12.12 20.28 20.26
CA ASP A 309 -11.30 21.47 20.14
C ASP A 309 -11.87 22.44 19.09
N ARG A 310 -11.94 23.72 19.45
CA ARG A 310 -12.50 24.78 18.62
C ARG A 310 -11.64 26.04 18.63
N SER A 311 -11.50 26.67 17.46
CA SER A 311 -10.75 27.91 17.27
C SER A 311 -11.68 29.06 16.88
N TRP A 312 -11.31 30.28 17.28
CA TRP A 312 -12.03 31.49 16.90
C TRP A 312 -11.05 32.52 16.32
N PHE A 313 -11.21 32.79 15.03
CA PHE A 313 -10.52 33.86 14.32
C PHE A 313 -11.45 34.34 13.21
N ALA A 314 -12.33 35.27 13.57
CA ALA A 314 -13.43 35.70 12.70
C ALA A 314 -12.92 36.60 11.57
N PRO A 315 -13.47 36.47 10.34
CA PRO A 315 -13.17 37.38 9.25
C PRO A 315 -13.58 38.83 9.57
N ASN A 316 -12.90 39.78 8.94
CA ASN A 316 -13.20 41.20 9.04
C ASN A 316 -13.91 41.72 7.79
N VAL A 317 -14.69 42.79 7.94
CA VAL A 317 -15.20 43.54 6.79
C VAL A 317 -14.04 44.05 5.94
N ASP A 318 -14.23 44.00 4.61
CA ASP A 318 -13.25 44.28 3.57
C ASP A 318 -12.07 43.28 3.45
N GLU A 319 -12.13 42.15 4.15
CA GLU A 319 -11.15 41.06 3.97
C GLU A 319 -11.43 40.27 2.69
N GLN A 320 -10.39 39.96 1.91
CA GLN A 320 -10.50 39.12 0.72
C GLN A 320 -10.47 37.64 1.08
N ILE A 321 -11.43 36.90 0.51
CA ILE A 321 -11.71 35.51 0.89
C ILE A 321 -12.02 34.66 -0.35
N VAL A 322 -12.00 33.34 -0.18
CA VAL A 322 -12.46 32.36 -1.17
C VAL A 322 -13.81 31.78 -0.74
N ILE A 323 -14.75 31.65 -1.68
CA ILE A 323 -16.01 30.94 -1.49
C ILE A 323 -15.91 29.61 -2.23
N PHE A 324 -16.19 28.52 -1.52
CA PHE A 324 -16.44 27.21 -2.12
C PHE A 324 -17.96 27.03 -2.23
N SER A 325 -18.47 26.88 -3.46
CA SER A 325 -19.90 26.71 -3.72
C SER A 325 -20.20 25.26 -4.11
N PRO A 326 -20.49 24.38 -3.12
CA PRO A 326 -21.16 23.10 -3.32
C PRO A 326 -22.22 23.18 -4.42
N LEU A 327 -22.19 22.25 -5.36
CA LEU A 327 -23.20 22.17 -6.41
C LEU A 327 -23.25 23.36 -7.37
N GLY A 328 -22.25 24.26 -7.32
CA GLY A 328 -22.30 25.53 -8.04
C GLY A 328 -23.35 26.49 -7.48
N GLU A 329 -23.94 26.14 -6.34
CA GLU A 329 -24.99 26.90 -5.68
C GLU A 329 -24.37 27.76 -4.58
N LEU A 330 -24.41 29.07 -4.79
CA LEU A 330 -23.74 30.04 -3.93
C LEU A 330 -24.42 30.15 -2.55
N SER A 331 -25.72 29.85 -2.45
CA SER A 331 -26.44 29.81 -1.16
C SER A 331 -25.97 28.67 -0.23
N LEU A 332 -25.32 27.64 -0.76
CA LEU A 332 -24.68 26.57 0.00
C LEU A 332 -23.19 26.84 0.29
N GLY A 333 -22.71 28.05 -0.07
CA GLY A 333 -21.31 28.40 -0.02
C GLY A 333 -20.70 28.32 1.38
N VAL A 334 -19.40 27.99 1.42
CA VAL A 334 -18.59 28.03 2.64
C VAL A 334 -17.34 28.87 2.38
N VAL A 335 -17.02 29.77 3.32
CA VAL A 335 -15.97 30.79 3.13
C VAL A 335 -14.66 30.37 3.78
N LEU A 336 -13.56 30.45 3.04
CA LEU A 336 -12.20 30.41 3.58
C LEU A 336 -11.58 31.80 3.54
N ALA A 337 -11.26 32.34 4.71
CA ALA A 337 -10.64 33.65 4.85
C ALA A 337 -9.11 33.63 4.68
N GLY A 338 -8.51 34.81 4.51
CA GLY A 338 -7.05 34.98 4.54
C GLY A 338 -6.34 35.04 3.18
N ILE A 339 -6.91 35.72 2.17
CA ILE A 339 -6.12 36.14 1.00
C ILE A 339 -5.46 37.49 1.31
N TYR A 340 -4.12 37.56 1.19
CA TYR A 340 -3.40 38.82 1.29
C TYR A 340 -3.79 39.77 0.16
N GLN A 341 -4.03 41.04 0.51
CA GLN A 341 -4.43 42.09 -0.43
C GLN A 341 -3.60 43.35 -0.23
N GLN A 342 -3.62 44.28 -1.17
CA GLN A 342 -2.86 45.53 -1.04
C GLN A 342 -3.21 46.31 0.24
N LYS A 343 -4.49 46.27 0.66
CA LYS A 343 -4.97 46.88 1.90
C LYS A 343 -4.52 46.13 3.17
N TYR A 344 -4.31 44.81 3.08
CA TYR A 344 -3.86 43.93 4.17
C TYR A 344 -2.75 43.00 3.66
N PRO A 345 -1.51 43.52 3.53
CA PRO A 345 -0.40 42.77 2.99
C PRO A 345 0.12 41.72 3.98
N ALA A 346 0.97 40.82 3.51
CA ALA A 346 1.64 39.87 4.37
C ALA A 346 2.46 40.61 5.46
N PRO A 347 2.35 40.22 6.74
CA PRO A 347 3.03 40.89 7.85
C PRO A 347 4.53 40.56 7.94
N GLU A 348 5.01 39.56 7.20
CA GLU A 348 6.39 39.09 7.21
C GLU A 348 6.84 38.65 5.82
N SER A 349 8.15 38.65 5.60
CA SER A 349 8.80 38.19 4.37
C SER A 349 9.89 37.12 4.60
N LYS A 350 10.25 36.85 5.85
CA LYS A 350 11.32 35.89 6.22
C LYS A 350 10.76 34.48 6.40
N LYS A 351 11.37 33.48 5.76
CA LYS A 351 10.92 32.08 5.81
C LYS A 351 11.08 31.45 7.21
N GLU A 352 12.02 31.97 8.00
CA GLU A 352 12.35 31.51 9.35
C GLU A 352 11.36 32.00 10.40
N VAL A 353 10.54 33.01 10.07
CA VAL A 353 9.62 33.64 11.00
C VAL A 353 8.22 33.06 10.81
N SER A 354 7.55 32.75 11.91
CA SER A 354 6.12 32.46 11.93
C SER A 354 5.47 33.43 12.90
N SER A 355 4.51 34.23 12.42
CA SER A 355 3.91 35.29 13.22
C SER A 355 2.41 35.44 13.02
N VAL A 356 1.77 36.03 14.03
CA VAL A 356 0.39 36.51 14.01
C VAL A 356 0.42 37.96 14.47
N VAL A 357 -0.14 38.86 13.67
CA VAL A 357 -0.22 40.30 13.96
C VAL A 357 -1.68 40.70 14.09
N PHE A 358 -2.01 41.37 15.19
CA PHE A 358 -3.34 41.90 15.47
C PHE A 358 -3.43 43.37 15.03
N LYS A 359 -4.66 43.87 14.83
CA LYS A 359 -4.93 45.23 14.31
C LYS A 359 -4.31 46.34 15.17
N ASP A 360 -4.18 46.13 16.47
CA ASP A 360 -3.59 47.09 17.42
C ASP A 360 -2.06 47.14 17.37
N GLY A 361 -1.42 46.24 16.60
CA GLY A 361 0.03 46.07 16.52
C GLY A 361 0.57 44.99 17.43
N THR A 362 -0.26 44.33 18.26
CA THR A 362 0.17 43.19 19.07
C THR A 362 0.67 42.07 18.15
N LYS A 363 1.80 41.46 18.46
CA LYS A 363 2.46 40.46 17.62
C LYS A 363 2.95 39.27 18.43
N LEU A 364 2.60 38.08 17.98
CA LEU A 364 3.19 36.82 18.42
C LEU A 364 4.12 36.34 17.30
N SER A 365 5.41 36.15 17.56
CA SER A 365 6.35 35.67 16.55
C SER A 365 7.35 34.67 17.08
N TYR A 366 7.62 33.64 16.28
CA TYR A 366 8.66 32.65 16.53
C TYR A 366 9.69 32.67 15.40
N ASN A 367 10.96 32.93 15.76
CA ASN A 367 12.09 32.84 14.84
C ASN A 367 12.76 31.47 14.99
N LYS A 368 12.70 30.67 13.92
CA LYS A 368 13.22 29.29 13.88
C LYS A 368 14.75 29.22 13.81
N GLU A 369 15.43 30.29 13.39
CA GLU A 369 16.89 30.33 13.25
C GLU A 369 17.58 30.38 14.61
N ASN A 370 17.08 31.22 15.51
CA ASN A 370 17.64 31.41 16.85
C ASN A 370 16.77 30.80 17.97
N GLY A 371 15.63 30.20 17.64
CA GLY A 371 14.72 29.59 18.61
C GLY A 371 14.01 30.58 19.52
N HIS A 372 13.83 31.83 19.09
CA HIS A 372 13.26 32.90 19.90
C HIS A 372 11.74 33.04 19.71
N LEU A 373 10.97 32.91 20.79
CA LEU A 373 9.55 33.27 20.86
C LEU A 373 9.40 34.65 21.48
N GLU A 374 8.78 35.57 20.76
CA GLU A 374 8.48 36.93 21.20
C GLU A 374 6.96 37.15 21.20
N ILE A 375 6.46 37.73 22.29
CA ILE A 375 5.07 38.17 22.42
C ILE A 375 5.08 39.67 22.73
N ASP A 376 5.00 40.49 21.70
CA ASP A 376 4.95 41.94 21.80
C ASP A 376 3.50 42.41 21.90
N VAL A 377 3.14 43.05 23.02
CA VAL A 377 1.74 43.37 23.36
C VAL A 377 1.58 44.85 23.70
N VAL A 378 0.60 45.51 23.06
CA VAL A 378 0.45 46.97 23.14
C VAL A 378 -0.09 47.47 24.50
N ASP A 379 -0.96 46.72 25.18
CA ASP A 379 -1.57 47.14 26.46
C ASP A 379 -1.14 46.24 27.65
N LYS A 380 -1.54 44.97 27.61
CA LYS A 380 -1.37 44.03 28.73
C LYS A 380 -1.39 42.58 28.28
N ILE A 381 -0.64 41.73 28.98
CA ILE A 381 -0.68 40.27 28.86
C ILE A 381 -1.09 39.66 30.21
N THR A 382 -1.89 38.59 30.16
CA THR A 382 -2.34 37.88 31.37
C THR A 382 -2.25 36.37 31.16
N LEU A 383 -1.53 35.69 32.05
CA LEU A 383 -1.43 34.24 32.13
C LEU A 383 -2.20 33.78 33.37
N LYS A 384 -3.03 32.75 33.25
CA LYS A 384 -3.87 32.25 34.35
C LYS A 384 -3.84 30.73 34.44
N VAL A 385 -3.86 30.23 35.68
CA VAL A 385 -4.10 28.82 36.00
C VAL A 385 -5.00 28.78 37.24
N GLY A 386 -6.28 28.43 37.06
CA GLY A 386 -7.28 28.52 38.12
C GLY A 386 -7.37 29.93 38.71
N GLU A 387 -7.17 30.06 40.03
CA GLU A 387 -7.17 31.35 40.75
C GLU A 387 -5.84 32.12 40.67
N SER A 388 -4.77 31.47 40.21
CA SER A 388 -3.44 32.06 40.08
C SER A 388 -3.29 32.81 38.74
N SER A 389 -2.60 33.94 38.75
CA SER A 389 -2.38 34.75 37.55
C SER A 389 -1.10 35.57 37.57
N ILE A 390 -0.48 35.72 36.41
CA ILE A 390 0.58 36.71 36.12
C ILE A 390 -0.02 37.74 35.19
N LYS A 391 -0.03 39.01 35.58
CA LYS A 391 -0.50 40.12 34.75
C LYS A 391 0.61 41.12 34.55
N MET A 392 0.99 41.37 33.30
CA MET A 392 1.97 42.40 32.94
C MET A 392 1.26 43.52 32.19
N THR A 393 1.62 44.75 32.54
CA THR A 393 1.11 46.00 31.94
C THR A 393 2.27 46.96 31.75
N LYS A 394 2.06 48.08 31.04
CA LYS A 394 3.05 49.17 30.95
C LYS A 394 3.57 49.68 32.29
N LYS A 395 2.80 49.55 33.38
CA LYS A 395 3.14 50.07 34.71
C LYS A 395 3.88 49.05 35.60
N GLY A 396 3.96 47.80 35.18
CA GLY A 396 4.62 46.74 35.97
C GLY A 396 3.91 45.40 35.90
N ILE A 397 4.43 44.48 36.71
CA ILE A 397 4.04 43.06 36.77
C ILE A 397 3.36 42.77 38.10
N LYS A 398 2.22 42.08 38.06
CA LYS A 398 1.46 41.67 39.25
C LYS A 398 1.29 40.15 39.26
N LEU A 399 1.78 39.53 40.33
CA LEU A 399 1.62 38.10 40.61
C LEU A 399 0.51 37.91 41.63
N LYS A 400 -0.45 37.01 41.34
CA LYS A 400 -1.52 36.62 42.26
C LYS A 400 -1.53 35.10 42.35
N ALA A 401 -1.37 34.56 43.55
CA ALA A 401 -1.48 33.13 43.83
C ALA A 401 -1.66 32.93 45.35
N LYS A 402 -2.07 31.74 45.78
CA LYS A 402 -2.10 31.37 47.22
C LYS A 402 -0.70 31.34 47.85
N ARG A 403 0.30 30.99 47.06
CA ARG A 403 1.72 30.95 47.41
C ARG A 403 2.53 31.40 46.19
N ILE A 404 3.54 32.23 46.41
CA ILE A 404 4.49 32.67 45.37
C ILE A 404 5.88 32.30 45.87
N ASP A 405 6.52 31.36 45.18
CA ASP A 405 7.91 30.96 45.46
C ASP A 405 8.84 31.69 44.48
N LEU A 406 9.83 32.41 45.02
CA LEU A 406 10.90 33.06 44.26
C LEU A 406 12.21 32.36 44.65
N ASN A 407 12.60 31.35 43.86
CA ASN A 407 13.77 30.51 44.12
C ASN A 407 15.03 31.07 43.46
#